data_AF-A0A6A9T4B9-F1
#
_entry.id   AF-A0A6A9T4B9-F1
#
_cell.length_a   1.000
_cell.length_b   1.000
_cell.length_c   1.000
_cell.angle_alpha   90.00
_cell.angle_beta   90.00
_cell.angle_gamma   90.00
#
_symmetry.space_group_name_H-M   'P 1'
#
loop_
_entity.id
_entity.type
_entity.pdbx_description
1 polymer ?
#
loop_
_entity_poly.entity_id
_entity_poly.type
_entity_poly.pdbx_seq_one_letter_code
_entity_poly.pdbx_strand_id
1 'polypeptide(L)'
;MPATQTIDVFDGLEFYVEPAEAPDPVYYTSDKPEFDVHIRNKDAKYDFSEESAFTWTIETNPMQVVHTNEVEFGPLDRGEETTVTVGGKVLAYEGHGVFGIATGGASGKSGSDRRELKSGRAKSADPAYSFHVWDNSHYDASIRQPKRLQLAMFGTSVLLILFAVVQVLLAIGIVG
;
A
#
# COMPACT_ATOMS: atom_id res chain seq x y z
N MET A 1 -7.97 6.41 -1.39
CA MET A 1 -7.59 5.16 -2.09
C MET A 1 -6.09 5.08 -2.02
N PRO A 2 -5.51 3.90 -1.76
CA PRO A 2 -4.07 3.72 -1.86
C PRO A 2 -3.61 4.04 -3.29
N ALA A 3 -2.43 4.65 -3.41
CA ALA A 3 -1.81 4.93 -4.70
C ALA A 3 -0.52 4.11 -4.80
N THR A 4 -0.37 3.41 -5.91
CA THR A 4 0.83 2.68 -6.31
C THR A 4 1.51 3.42 -7.44
N GLN A 5 2.84 3.43 -7.46
CA GLN A 5 3.63 3.83 -8.61
C GLN A 5 4.77 2.85 -8.85
N THR A 6 5.12 2.66 -10.13
CA THR A 6 6.32 1.93 -10.53
C THR A 6 7.53 2.85 -10.40
N ILE A 7 8.59 2.35 -9.76
CA ILE A 7 9.87 3.04 -9.66
C ILE A 7 10.80 2.43 -10.72
N ASP A 8 11.23 3.24 -11.68
CA ASP A 8 12.20 2.85 -12.71
C ASP A 8 13.58 3.38 -12.34
N VAL A 9 14.56 2.48 -12.26
CA VAL A 9 15.95 2.80 -12.00
C VAL A 9 16.85 2.16 -13.05
N PHE A 10 17.99 2.79 -13.31
CA PHE A 10 18.98 2.29 -14.28
C PHE A 10 18.45 2.07 -15.70
N ASP A 11 17.43 2.83 -16.10
CA ASP A 11 16.81 2.78 -17.42
C ASP A 11 16.34 1.36 -17.79
N GLY A 12 15.45 0.78 -16.96
CA GLY A 12 14.84 -0.53 -17.26
C GLY A 12 14.79 -1.55 -16.12
N LEU A 13 15.26 -1.22 -14.90
CA LEU A 13 14.98 -2.02 -13.70
C LEU A 13 13.77 -1.40 -12.98
N GLU A 14 12.63 -2.08 -13.06
CA GLU A 14 11.36 -1.61 -12.52
C GLU A 14 11.08 -2.27 -11.16
N PHE A 15 10.65 -1.47 -10.18
CA PHE A 15 10.10 -1.92 -8.90
C PHE A 15 8.62 -1.55 -8.84
N TYR A 16 7.78 -2.52 -8.52
CA TYR A 16 6.35 -2.34 -8.31
C TYR A 16 5.95 -2.94 -6.96
N VAL A 17 5.14 -2.23 -6.19
CA VAL A 17 4.79 -2.63 -4.81
C VAL A 17 3.28 -2.72 -4.66
N GLU A 18 2.85 -3.83 -4.07
CA GLU A 18 1.47 -4.06 -3.67
C GLU A 18 1.41 -4.72 -2.28
N PRO A 19 0.31 -4.57 -1.54
CA PRO A 19 0.14 -5.27 -0.29
C PRO A 19 -0.01 -6.79 -0.54
N ALA A 20 0.75 -7.61 0.19
CA ALA A 20 0.66 -9.07 0.08
C ALA A 20 -0.73 -9.58 0.49
N GLU A 21 -1.33 -8.93 1.50
CA GLU A 21 -2.75 -9.05 1.82
C GLU A 21 -3.38 -7.65 1.79
N ALA A 22 -4.40 -7.49 0.93
CA ALA A 22 -5.09 -6.21 0.77
C ALA A 22 -5.77 -5.79 2.09
N PRO A 23 -5.52 -4.57 2.58
CA PRO A 23 -6.16 -4.12 3.81
C PRO A 23 -7.66 -3.92 3.59
N ASP A 24 -8.48 -4.53 4.45
CA ASP A 24 -9.93 -4.29 4.48
C ASP A 24 -10.37 -3.79 5.87
N PRO A 25 -10.82 -2.53 6.02
CA PRO A 25 -10.88 -1.45 5.02
C PRO A 25 -9.61 -0.59 4.96
N VAL A 26 -8.73 -0.71 5.95
CA VAL A 26 -7.49 0.05 6.18
C VAL A 26 -6.53 -0.82 6.97
N TYR A 27 -5.25 -0.44 7.04
CA TYR A 27 -4.36 -1.03 8.03
C TYR A 27 -4.67 -0.51 9.42
N TYR A 28 -4.60 -1.38 10.40
CA TYR A 28 -4.70 -1.02 11.80
C TYR A 28 -3.33 -0.84 12.46
N THR A 29 -3.27 -0.07 13.53
CA THR A 29 -2.05 0.13 14.33
C THR A 29 -1.49 -1.19 14.90
N SER A 30 -2.36 -2.18 15.07
CA SER A 30 -2.02 -3.54 15.49
C SER A 30 -1.44 -4.41 14.38
N ASP A 31 -1.59 -4.01 13.12
CA ASP A 31 -1.27 -4.86 11.98
C ASP A 31 0.22 -4.83 11.70
N LYS A 32 0.72 -5.95 11.17
CA LYS A 32 2.07 -6.11 10.67
C LYS A 32 1.97 -6.27 9.15
N PRO A 33 1.94 -5.16 8.39
CA PRO A 33 1.71 -5.23 6.96
C PRO A 33 2.88 -5.93 6.27
N GLU A 34 2.54 -6.75 5.28
CA GLU A 34 3.47 -7.36 4.34
C GLU A 34 3.19 -6.81 2.94
N PHE A 35 4.25 -6.64 2.16
CA PHE A 35 4.24 -6.05 0.83
C PHE A 35 5.01 -6.94 -0.12
N ASP A 36 4.44 -7.21 -1.27
CA ASP A 36 5.12 -7.87 -2.37
C ASP A 36 5.79 -6.80 -3.23
N VAL A 37 7.12 -6.89 -3.32
CA VAL A 37 7.95 -6.05 -4.18
C VAL A 37 8.29 -6.86 -5.41
N HIS A 38 7.64 -6.52 -6.52
CA HIS A 38 7.89 -7.08 -7.84
C HIS A 38 9.03 -6.31 -8.50
N ILE A 39 10.05 -7.04 -8.91
CA ILE A 39 11.30 -6.47 -9.42
C ILE A 39 11.53 -7.07 -10.78
N ARG A 40 11.57 -6.22 -11.80
CA ARG A 40 11.66 -6.65 -13.19
C ARG A 40 12.82 -5.97 -13.89
N ASN A 41 13.77 -6.77 -14.38
CA ASN A 41 14.81 -6.28 -15.27
C ASN A 41 14.27 -6.35 -16.70
N LYS A 42 13.60 -5.30 -17.16
CA LYS A 42 12.94 -5.29 -18.47
C LYS A 42 13.96 -5.20 -19.60
N ASP A 43 14.78 -4.16 -19.56
CA ASP A 43 15.75 -3.83 -20.59
C ASP A 43 16.97 -3.09 -20.03
N ALA A 44 17.23 -3.19 -18.72
CA ALA A 44 18.36 -2.54 -18.10
C ALA A 44 19.68 -2.94 -18.78
N LYS A 45 20.65 -2.03 -18.77
CA LYS A 45 21.93 -2.21 -19.46
C LYS A 45 22.73 -3.44 -18.99
N TYR A 46 22.47 -3.92 -17.76
CA TYR A 46 23.23 -4.99 -17.12
C TYR A 46 22.29 -6.06 -16.57
N ASP A 47 22.81 -7.27 -16.42
CA ASP A 47 22.20 -8.31 -15.58
C ASP A 47 22.63 -8.09 -14.12
N PHE A 48 21.79 -8.49 -13.17
CA PHE A 48 22.04 -8.28 -11.74
C PHE A 48 22.62 -9.53 -11.08
N SER A 49 23.67 -9.36 -10.27
CA SER A 49 24.30 -10.47 -9.52
C SER A 49 23.47 -10.91 -8.32
N GLU A 50 23.80 -12.08 -7.76
CA GLU A 50 23.15 -12.65 -6.57
C GLU A 50 23.12 -11.68 -5.38
N GLU A 51 24.19 -10.93 -5.16
CA GLU A 51 24.34 -9.95 -4.08
C GLU A 51 23.54 -8.64 -4.31
N SER A 52 22.69 -8.56 -5.35
CA SER A 52 21.93 -7.34 -5.63
C SER A 52 20.82 -7.13 -4.61
N ALA A 53 20.78 -5.95 -4.02
CA ALA A 53 19.89 -5.61 -2.93
C ALA A 53 19.28 -4.21 -3.09
N PHE A 54 18.15 -3.99 -2.42
CA PHE A 54 17.53 -2.68 -2.23
C PHE A 54 17.16 -2.46 -0.77
N THR A 55 17.06 -1.19 -0.38
CA THR A 55 16.51 -0.81 0.92
C THR A 55 15.03 -0.50 0.74
N TRP A 56 14.19 -0.98 1.63
CA TRP A 56 12.81 -0.51 1.75
C TRP A 56 12.59 0.26 3.05
N THR A 57 11.61 1.14 3.03
CA THR A 57 11.19 1.93 4.19
C THR A 57 9.69 1.92 4.32
N ILE A 58 9.22 2.04 5.56
CA ILE A 58 7.85 2.46 5.86
C ILE A 58 7.97 3.76 6.64
N GLU A 59 7.34 4.80 6.11
CA GLU A 59 7.22 6.12 6.72
C GLU A 59 5.79 6.35 7.16
N THR A 60 5.61 6.93 8.35
CA THR A 60 4.29 7.39 8.82
C THR A 60 4.33 8.87 9.17
N ASN A 61 3.19 9.55 9.02
CA ASN A 61 3.04 10.95 9.40
C ASN A 61 3.44 11.21 10.89
N PRO A 62 4.29 12.20 11.21
CA PRO A 62 4.98 13.15 10.32
C PRO A 62 6.28 12.59 9.72
N MET A 63 6.17 11.99 8.52
CA MET A 63 7.24 11.48 7.65
C MET A 63 8.46 10.91 8.40
N GLN A 64 8.18 10.12 9.43
CA GLN A 64 9.21 9.44 10.19
C GLN A 64 9.30 8.01 9.68
N VAL A 65 10.51 7.61 9.29
CA VAL A 65 10.82 6.20 8.98
C VAL A 65 10.59 5.38 10.27
N VAL A 66 9.53 4.57 10.25
CA VAL A 66 9.20 3.67 11.37
C VAL A 66 9.81 2.30 11.19
N HIS A 67 9.95 1.85 9.94
CA HIS A 67 10.62 0.59 9.60
C HIS A 67 11.55 0.80 8.41
N THR A 68 12.68 0.13 8.43
CA THR A 68 13.62 0.07 7.31
C THR A 68 14.39 -1.24 7.37
N ASN A 69 14.60 -1.84 6.22
CA ASN A 69 15.48 -2.99 6.10
C ASN A 69 16.06 -3.05 4.68
N GLU A 70 17.11 -3.84 4.54
CA GLU A 70 17.70 -4.22 3.27
C GLU A 70 17.22 -5.63 2.90
N VAL A 71 17.00 -5.87 1.62
CA VAL A 71 16.69 -7.20 1.11
C VAL A 71 17.38 -7.45 -0.22
N GLU A 72 17.94 -8.66 -0.35
CA GLU A 72 18.53 -9.17 -1.57
C GLU A 72 17.44 -9.72 -2.50
N PHE A 73 17.58 -9.51 -3.80
CA PHE A 73 16.68 -10.02 -4.84
C PHE A 73 17.42 -10.73 -5.98
N GLY A 74 18.75 -10.62 -6.01
CA GLY A 74 19.56 -11.18 -7.07
C GLY A 74 19.62 -12.71 -7.03
N PRO A 75 20.01 -13.34 -8.15
CA PRO A 75 20.36 -12.74 -9.45
C PRO A 75 19.10 -12.38 -10.27
N LEU A 76 19.22 -11.48 -11.24
CA LEU A 76 18.11 -11.11 -12.12
C LEU A 76 18.60 -10.73 -13.53
N ASP A 77 18.35 -11.59 -14.51
CA ASP A 77 18.77 -11.37 -15.89
C ASP A 77 17.79 -10.51 -16.68
N ARG A 78 18.24 -9.94 -17.80
CA ARG A 78 17.38 -9.14 -18.67
C ARG A 78 16.20 -9.97 -19.18
N GLY A 79 15.01 -9.38 -19.05
CA GLY A 79 13.72 -9.98 -19.36
C GLY A 79 13.09 -10.74 -18.18
N GLU A 80 13.81 -10.95 -17.09
CA GLU A 80 13.31 -11.68 -15.93
C GLU A 80 12.62 -10.77 -14.91
N GLU A 81 11.75 -11.39 -14.12
CA GLU A 81 11.12 -10.79 -12.95
C GLU A 81 11.27 -11.71 -11.73
N THR A 82 11.30 -11.10 -10.57
CA THR A 82 11.26 -11.79 -9.27
C THR A 82 10.38 -11.01 -8.31
N THR A 83 9.87 -11.69 -7.28
CA THR A 83 9.05 -11.07 -6.26
C THR A 83 9.66 -11.38 -4.90
N VAL A 84 9.78 -10.35 -4.07
CA VAL A 84 10.25 -10.47 -2.70
C VAL A 84 9.19 -9.90 -1.77
N THR A 85 8.72 -10.72 -0.83
CA THR A 85 7.80 -10.27 0.22
C THR A 85 8.59 -9.66 1.37
N VAL A 86 8.26 -8.44 1.76
CA VAL A 86 8.87 -7.75 2.89
C VAL A 86 7.80 -7.27 3.87
N GLY A 87 8.11 -7.32 5.17
CA GLY A 87 7.16 -7.04 6.22
C GLY A 87 7.70 -6.08 7.27
N GLY A 88 6.83 -5.16 7.70
CA GLY A 88 7.10 -4.27 8.83
C GLY A 88 6.80 -4.93 10.18
N LYS A 89 7.16 -4.24 11.27
CA LYS A 89 6.54 -4.52 12.58
C LYS A 89 5.22 -3.76 12.66
N VAL A 90 4.58 -3.83 13.82
CA VAL A 90 3.34 -3.11 14.12
C VAL A 90 3.44 -1.62 13.74
N LEU A 91 2.37 -1.09 13.14
CA LEU A 91 2.27 0.31 12.73
C LEU A 91 1.84 1.18 13.92
N ALA A 92 2.76 1.49 14.81
CA ALA A 92 2.44 2.11 16.11
C ALA A 92 1.74 3.48 16.07
N TYR A 93 1.59 4.11 14.90
CA TYR A 93 1.03 5.45 14.73
C TYR A 93 -0.07 5.47 13.69
N GLU A 94 -1.15 6.19 13.99
CA GLU A 94 -2.21 6.52 13.02
C GLU A 94 -1.72 7.55 12.00
N GLY A 95 -2.30 7.50 10.79
CA GLY A 95 -2.11 8.54 9.79
C GLY A 95 -1.90 8.01 8.38
N HIS A 96 -1.16 8.78 7.59
CA HIS A 96 -0.75 8.38 6.25
C HIS A 96 0.57 7.61 6.33
N GLY A 97 0.60 6.44 5.71
CA GLY A 97 1.77 5.59 5.57
C GLY A 97 2.26 5.58 4.13
N VAL A 98 3.57 5.57 3.94
CA VAL A 98 4.22 5.46 2.63
C VAL A 98 5.26 4.36 2.70
N PHE A 99 5.17 3.41 1.78
CA PHE A 99 6.22 2.44 1.52
C PHE A 99 7.18 3.02 0.48
N GLY A 100 8.47 3.05 0.79
CA GLY A 100 9.51 3.58 -0.09
C GLY A 100 10.54 2.52 -0.51
N ILE A 101 11.13 2.70 -1.69
CA ILE A 101 12.24 1.90 -2.20
C ILE A 101 13.44 2.81 -2.41
N ALA A 102 14.62 2.43 -1.91
CA ALA A 102 15.87 3.11 -2.16
C ALA A 102 16.89 2.15 -2.79
N THR A 103 17.40 2.53 -3.95
CA THR A 103 18.51 1.85 -4.62
C THR A 103 19.76 2.73 -4.60
N GLY A 104 20.91 2.09 -4.62
CA GLY A 104 22.23 2.72 -4.66
C GLY A 104 22.83 2.63 -6.05
N GLY A 105 24.16 2.68 -6.15
CA GLY A 105 24.86 2.49 -7.42
C GLY A 105 24.96 1.02 -7.84
N ALA A 106 25.04 0.78 -9.15
CA ALA A 106 25.40 -0.53 -9.70
C ALA A 106 26.92 -0.62 -9.93
N SER A 107 27.57 -1.65 -9.40
CA SER A 107 29.04 -1.84 -9.52
C SER A 107 29.40 -3.28 -9.90
N GLY A 108 30.60 -3.51 -10.41
CA GLY A 108 31.03 -4.87 -10.74
C GLY A 108 32.50 -4.92 -11.17
N LYS A 109 33.12 -6.09 -11.06
CA LYS A 109 34.50 -6.31 -11.49
C LYS A 109 34.63 -6.07 -13.00
N SER A 110 35.76 -5.49 -13.42
CA SER A 110 36.06 -5.24 -14.83
C SER A 110 35.95 -6.55 -15.63
N GLY A 111 35.09 -6.59 -16.66
CA GLY A 111 34.84 -7.76 -17.50
C GLY A 111 33.70 -8.68 -17.08
N SER A 112 32.94 -8.35 -16.02
CA SER A 112 31.67 -9.04 -15.69
C SER A 112 30.50 -8.36 -16.38
N ASP A 113 29.65 -9.16 -17.05
CA ASP A 113 28.38 -8.70 -17.61
C ASP A 113 27.33 -8.43 -16.51
N ARG A 114 27.50 -9.08 -15.34
CA ARG A 114 26.68 -8.86 -14.16
C ARG A 114 27.18 -7.72 -13.28
N ARG A 115 26.25 -6.91 -12.80
CA ARG A 115 26.46 -5.81 -11.84
C ARG A 115 25.72 -6.12 -10.54
N GLU A 116 26.37 -5.80 -9.44
CA GLU A 116 25.77 -5.80 -8.13
C GLU A 116 25.07 -4.44 -7.91
N LEU A 117 23.76 -4.47 -7.71
CA LEU A 117 23.03 -3.31 -7.25
C LEU A 117 23.22 -3.14 -5.74
N LYS A 118 23.83 -2.04 -5.34
CA LYS A 118 23.94 -1.70 -3.92
C LYS A 118 22.62 -1.15 -3.41
N SER A 119 22.30 -1.43 -2.16
CA SER A 119 21.16 -0.83 -1.48
C SER A 119 21.32 0.69 -1.34
N GLY A 120 20.20 1.40 -1.47
CA GLY A 120 20.14 2.85 -1.29
C GLY A 120 20.07 3.25 0.18
N ARG A 121 20.24 4.54 0.47
CA ARG A 121 20.03 5.06 1.82
C ARG A 121 18.53 5.23 2.07
N ALA A 122 18.05 4.88 3.25
CA ALA A 122 16.64 5.06 3.63
C ALA A 122 16.10 6.49 3.40
N LYS A 123 16.95 7.52 3.58
CA LYS A 123 16.58 8.94 3.37
C LYS A 123 16.38 9.33 1.89
N SER A 124 16.75 8.47 0.96
CA SER A 124 16.58 8.66 -0.48
C SER A 124 15.60 7.64 -1.06
N ALA A 125 14.67 7.13 -0.24
CA ALA A 125 13.64 6.22 -0.72
C ALA A 125 12.61 6.98 -1.54
N ASP A 126 12.36 6.51 -2.76
CA ASP A 126 11.27 6.98 -3.58
C ASP A 126 9.96 6.29 -3.15
N PRO A 127 8.84 7.01 -3.07
CA PRO A 127 7.57 6.43 -2.64
C PRO A 127 7.10 5.40 -3.69
N ALA A 128 6.71 4.20 -3.27
CA ALA A 128 6.21 3.16 -4.16
C ALA A 128 4.72 2.89 -3.95
N TYR A 129 4.28 2.92 -2.69
CA TYR A 129 2.91 2.63 -2.30
C TYR A 129 2.48 3.51 -1.12
N SER A 130 1.24 4.00 -1.16
CA SER A 130 0.67 4.82 -0.09
C SER A 130 -0.55 4.16 0.52
N PHE A 131 -0.71 4.28 1.85
CA PHE A 131 -1.79 3.65 2.59
C PHE A 131 -2.22 4.49 3.81
N HIS A 132 -3.28 4.08 4.47
CA HIS A 132 -3.77 4.69 5.70
C HIS A 132 -3.69 3.70 6.86
N VAL A 133 -3.25 4.21 8.01
CA VAL A 133 -3.20 3.49 9.28
C VAL A 133 -4.19 4.13 10.25
N TRP A 134 -5.02 3.31 10.87
CA TRP A 134 -5.98 3.72 11.89
C TRP A 134 -5.84 2.89 13.15
N ASP A 135 -6.14 3.45 14.30
CA ASP A 135 -6.44 2.67 15.48
C ASP A 135 -7.85 2.10 15.32
N ASN A 136 -8.03 0.82 15.67
CA ASN A 136 -9.32 0.15 15.46
C ASN A 136 -10.44 0.83 16.27
N SER A 137 -10.16 1.26 17.51
CA SER A 137 -11.15 1.93 18.36
C SER A 137 -11.53 3.30 17.81
N HIS A 138 -10.55 4.03 17.27
CA HIS A 138 -10.77 5.32 16.65
C HIS A 138 -11.52 5.20 15.32
N TYR A 139 -11.18 4.20 14.48
CA TYR A 139 -11.90 3.91 13.26
C TYR A 139 -13.37 3.55 13.53
N ASP A 140 -13.62 2.78 14.59
CA ASP A 140 -14.98 2.41 15.00
C ASP A 140 -15.81 3.63 15.39
N ALA A 141 -15.25 4.51 16.21
CA ALA A 141 -15.94 5.72 16.67
C ALA A 141 -16.12 6.76 15.55
N SER A 142 -15.11 6.96 14.71
CA SER A 142 -15.09 8.04 13.71
C SER A 142 -15.74 7.66 12.39
N ILE A 143 -15.72 6.37 12.02
CA ILE A 143 -16.20 5.90 10.70
C ILE A 143 -17.33 4.89 10.84
N ARG A 144 -17.16 3.78 11.58
CA ARG A 144 -18.17 2.71 11.59
C ARG A 144 -19.47 3.14 12.28
N GLN A 145 -19.39 3.75 13.45
CA GLN A 145 -20.58 4.19 14.21
C GLN A 145 -21.40 5.25 13.45
N PRO A 146 -20.80 6.34 12.92
CA PRO A 146 -21.55 7.31 12.13
C PRO A 146 -22.20 6.71 10.88
N LYS A 147 -21.50 5.80 10.16
CA LYS A 147 -22.10 5.10 9.00
C LYS A 147 -23.32 4.28 9.39
N ARG A 148 -23.29 3.58 10.53
CA ARG A 148 -24.44 2.82 11.05
C ARG A 148 -25.61 3.75 11.40
N LEU A 149 -25.34 4.90 12.03
CA LEU A 149 -26.37 5.88 12.36
C LEU A 149 -26.97 6.52 11.09
N GLN A 150 -26.16 6.85 10.09
CA GLN A 150 -26.64 7.36 8.80
C GLN A 150 -27.55 6.35 8.11
N LEU A 151 -27.19 5.07 8.12
CA LEU A 151 -28.01 4.01 7.55
C LEU A 151 -29.35 3.86 8.30
N ALA A 152 -29.34 3.95 9.63
CA ALA A 152 -30.56 3.95 10.43
C ALA A 152 -31.46 5.17 10.14
N MET A 153 -30.88 6.37 9.98
CA MET A 153 -31.62 7.57 9.61
C MET A 153 -32.23 7.46 8.21
N PHE A 154 -31.49 6.91 7.25
CA PHE A 154 -32.01 6.65 5.91
C PHE A 154 -33.18 5.66 5.93
N GLY A 155 -33.01 4.53 6.64
CA GLY A 155 -34.10 3.55 6.81
C GLY A 155 -35.34 4.14 7.47
N THR A 156 -35.16 4.96 8.50
CA THR A 156 -36.26 5.68 9.17
C THR A 156 -36.95 6.64 8.21
N SER A 157 -36.19 7.37 7.39
CA SER A 157 -36.73 8.30 6.40
C SER A 157 -37.58 7.58 5.35
N VAL A 158 -37.11 6.45 4.83
CA VAL A 158 -37.86 5.61 3.88
C VAL A 158 -39.17 5.11 4.51
N LEU A 159 -39.13 4.65 5.76
CA LEU A 159 -40.34 4.21 6.48
C LEU A 159 -41.35 5.34 6.65
N LEU A 160 -40.90 6.55 6.97
CA LEU A 160 -41.77 7.72 7.10
C LEU A 160 -42.41 8.11 5.77
N ILE A 161 -41.66 8.05 4.67
CA ILE A 161 -42.20 8.31 3.33
C ILE A 161 -43.27 7.27 2.97
N LEU A 162 -42.99 5.99 3.17
CA LEU A 162 -43.96 4.91 2.91
C LEU A 162 -45.23 5.09 3.75
N PHE A 163 -45.07 5.42 5.04
CA PHE A 163 -46.19 5.70 5.92
C PHE A 163 -47.04 6.87 5.42
N ALA A 164 -46.41 7.98 5.02
CA ALA A 164 -47.11 9.14 4.45
C ALA A 164 -47.85 8.79 3.15
N VAL A 165 -47.24 8.00 2.26
CA VAL A 165 -47.89 7.53 1.02
C VAL A 165 -49.14 6.69 1.34
N VAL A 166 -49.04 5.75 2.29
CA VAL A 166 -50.20 4.95 2.73
C VAL A 166 -51.30 5.84 3.29
N GLN A 167 -50.96 6.83 4.12
CA GLN A 167 -51.94 7.78 4.65
C GLN A 167 -52.67 8.55 3.55
N VAL A 168 -51.94 9.02 2.53
CA VAL A 168 -52.54 9.73 1.39
C VAL A 168 -53.46 8.81 0.58
N LEU A 169 -53.05 7.57 0.31
CA LEU A 169 -53.87 6.60 -0.43
C LEU A 169 -55.17 6.25 0.30
N LEU A 170 -55.11 6.09 1.62
CA LEU A 170 -56.29 5.89 2.47
C LEU A 170 -57.19 7.13 2.47
N ALA A 171 -56.62 8.34 2.59
CA ALA A 171 -57.38 9.59 2.63
C ALA A 171 -58.12 9.88 1.31
N ILE A 172 -57.56 9.48 0.16
CA ILE A 172 -58.17 9.67 -1.17
C ILE A 172 -59.16 8.53 -1.50
N GLY A 173 -59.31 7.52 -0.61
CA GLY A 173 -60.29 6.43 -0.77
C GLY A 173 -59.92 5.40 -1.82
N ILE A 174 -58.64 5.28 -2.18
CA ILE A 174 -58.14 4.31 -3.16
C ILE A 174 -58.03 2.91 -2.54
N VAL A 175 -57.83 2.84 -1.22
CA VAL A 175 -57.78 1.60 -0.45
C VAL A 175 -58.85 1.70 0.64
N GLY A 176 -59.96 1.00 0.44
CA GLY A 176 -61.07 0.82 1.37
C GLY A 176 -61.58 -0.61 1.28
#